data_AF-Q7UU76-F1
#
_entry.id   AF-Q7UU76-F1
#
_cell.length_a   1.000
_cell.length_b   1.000
_cell.length_c   1.000
_cell.angle_alpha   90.00
_cell.angle_beta   90.00
_cell.angle_gamma   90.00
#
_symmetry.space_group_name_H-M   'P 1'
#
loop_
_entity.id
_entity.type
_entity.pdbx_description
1 polymer ?
#
loop_
_entity_poly.entity_id
_entity_poly.type
_entity_poly.pdbx_seq_one_letter_code
_entity_poly.pdbx_strand_id
1 'polypeptide(L)'
;MAERTPPVRSSQRMVAAKSTVLEDPRAMKRIVLCLAALAAFSGLAGSTEEAQAGDPYAVTQVWNHNFAQTRAWHGNYYYAPYGQPTALVVPPTAHLRQTYSWGVSQNTNHPIYHQYGRSASTPGAAAPGRFQPTPNWPSHTDQFGVYYVRGPW
;
A
#
# COMPACT_ATOMS: atom_id res chain seq x y z
N MET A 1 -36.34 -67.00 -73.62
CA MET A 1 -37.25 -66.92 -72.46
C MET A 1 -36.39 -66.63 -71.23
N ALA A 2 -36.81 -65.69 -70.37
CA ALA A 2 -36.12 -65.14 -69.18
C ALA A 2 -35.27 -63.86 -69.38
N GLU A 3 -36.01 -62.75 -69.43
CA GLU A 3 -35.83 -61.49 -68.69
C GLU A 3 -34.86 -61.49 -67.49
N ARG A 4 -34.08 -60.40 -67.34
CA ARG A 4 -33.91 -59.64 -66.07
C ARG A 4 -32.93 -58.47 -66.20
N THR A 5 -33.47 -57.26 -66.09
CA THR A 5 -32.79 -56.02 -65.70
C THR A 5 -32.28 -56.13 -64.26
N PRO A 6 -31.08 -55.62 -63.91
CA PRO A 6 -30.74 -55.29 -62.53
C PRO A 6 -30.83 -53.77 -62.22
N PRO A 7 -31.02 -53.39 -60.94
CA PRO A 7 -31.61 -52.12 -60.54
C PRO A 7 -30.60 -50.99 -60.26
N VAL A 8 -31.12 -49.75 -60.28
CA VAL A 8 -30.51 -48.54 -59.72
C VAL A 8 -30.37 -48.67 -58.20
N ARG A 9 -29.18 -48.36 -57.64
CA ARG A 9 -29.04 -48.15 -56.18
C ARG A 9 -28.09 -46.98 -55.86
N SER A 10 -28.73 -45.89 -55.43
CA SER A 10 -28.36 -44.95 -54.35
C SER A 10 -26.88 -44.61 -54.11
N SER A 11 -26.56 -43.33 -54.36
CA SER A 11 -26.21 -42.31 -53.36
C SER A 11 -25.45 -42.72 -52.09
N GLN A 12 -24.50 -41.85 -51.73
CA GLN A 12 -23.76 -41.76 -50.47
C GLN A 12 -22.59 -42.72 -50.28
N ARG A 13 -21.37 -42.19 -50.46
CA ARG A 13 -20.25 -42.40 -49.51
C ARG A 13 -19.14 -41.39 -49.80
N MET A 14 -19.43 -40.13 -49.53
CA MET A 14 -18.43 -39.07 -49.46
C MET A 14 -18.49 -38.38 -48.10
N VAL A 15 -18.61 -39.14 -47.02
CA VAL A 15 -18.45 -38.63 -45.64
C VAL A 15 -17.88 -39.75 -44.78
N ALA A 16 -16.56 -39.95 -44.81
CA ALA A 16 -15.86 -40.76 -43.81
C ALA A 16 -14.34 -40.48 -43.85
N ALA A 17 -13.95 -39.20 -43.83
CA ALA A 17 -12.55 -38.80 -43.68
C ALA A 17 -12.35 -37.93 -42.43
N LYS A 18 -13.08 -38.25 -41.35
CA LYS A 18 -13.03 -37.48 -40.10
C LYS A 18 -13.23 -38.36 -38.87
N SER A 19 -12.49 -39.46 -38.74
CA SER A 19 -12.39 -40.17 -37.45
C SER A 19 -11.14 -41.02 -37.24
N THR A 20 -10.29 -41.23 -38.24
CA THR A 20 -9.19 -42.22 -38.14
C THR A 20 -7.92 -41.74 -37.43
N VAL A 21 -7.77 -40.43 -37.14
CA VAL A 21 -6.56 -39.91 -36.49
C VAL A 21 -6.45 -40.34 -35.02
N LEU A 22 -7.56 -40.72 -34.38
CA LEU A 22 -7.63 -41.08 -32.95
C LEU A 22 -7.42 -42.59 -32.67
N GLU A 23 -7.42 -43.45 -33.68
CA GLU A 23 -7.27 -44.92 -33.50
C GLU A 23 -5.82 -45.42 -33.62
N ASP A 24 -4.90 -44.57 -34.10
CA ASP A 24 -3.50 -44.96 -34.27
C ASP A 24 -2.72 -44.80 -32.95
N PRO A 25 -2.23 -45.88 -32.31
CA PRO A 25 -1.60 -45.81 -30.99
C PRO A 25 -0.31 -45.00 -30.98
N ARG A 26 0.32 -44.85 -32.15
CA ARG A 26 1.51 -43.99 -32.34
C ARG A 26 1.15 -42.50 -32.46
N ALA A 27 0.00 -42.17 -33.06
CA ALA A 27 -0.50 -40.80 -33.14
C ALA A 27 -1.00 -40.32 -31.76
N MET A 28 -1.71 -41.17 -31.03
CA MET A 28 -2.18 -40.89 -29.67
C MET A 28 -1.03 -40.66 -28.69
N LYS A 29 0.04 -41.46 -28.74
CA LYS A 29 1.24 -41.23 -27.91
C LYS A 29 1.89 -39.87 -28.16
N ARG A 30 1.99 -39.44 -29.42
CA ARG A 30 2.56 -38.13 -29.80
C ARG A 30 1.70 -36.97 -29.32
N ILE A 31 0.38 -37.09 -29.45
CA ILE A 31 -0.58 -36.09 -28.96
C ILE A 31 -0.51 -35.98 -27.43
N VAL A 32 -0.48 -37.11 -26.72
CA VAL A 32 -0.32 -37.14 -25.25
C VAL A 32 1.01 -36.50 -24.83
N LEU A 33 2.10 -36.76 -25.55
CA LEU A 33 3.40 -36.16 -25.29
C LEU A 33 3.41 -34.63 -25.51
N CYS A 34 2.76 -34.16 -26.59
CA CYS A 34 2.60 -32.73 -26.86
C CYS A 34 1.73 -32.03 -25.82
N LEU A 35 0.64 -32.67 -25.36
CA LEU A 35 -0.21 -32.13 -24.30
C LEU A 35 0.52 -32.09 -22.95
N ALA A 36 1.32 -33.12 -22.62
CA ALA A 36 2.15 -33.13 -21.43
C ALA A 36 3.24 -32.05 -21.48
N ALA A 37 3.86 -31.84 -22.65
CA ALA A 37 4.85 -30.78 -22.85
C ALA A 37 4.23 -29.37 -22.73
N LEU A 38 3.03 -29.16 -23.28
CA LEU A 38 2.29 -27.90 -23.15
C LEU A 38 1.89 -27.62 -21.70
N ALA A 39 1.44 -28.64 -20.96
CA ALA A 39 1.11 -28.52 -19.54
C ALA A 39 2.34 -28.25 -18.66
N ALA A 40 3.50 -28.82 -19.00
CA ALA A 40 4.76 -28.54 -18.30
C ALA A 40 5.27 -27.13 -18.63
N PHE A 41 5.11 -26.67 -19.87
CA PHE A 41 5.56 -25.35 -20.31
C PHE A 41 4.72 -24.21 -19.69
N SER A 42 3.41 -24.40 -19.56
CA SER A 42 2.54 -23.43 -18.86
C SER A 42 2.82 -23.36 -17.35
N GLY A 43 3.35 -24.43 -16.74
CA GLY A 43 3.80 -24.41 -15.34
C GLY A 43 5.08 -23.60 -15.11
N LEU A 44 5.97 -23.49 -16.10
CA LEU A 44 7.21 -22.70 -15.99
C LEU A 44 7.03 -21.22 -16.37
N ALA A 45 6.04 -20.87 -17.19
CA ALA A 45 5.79 -19.48 -17.61
C ALA A 45 5.10 -18.60 -16.53
N GLY A 46 4.75 -19.19 -15.37
CA GLY A 46 4.04 -18.52 -14.29
C GLY A 46 4.92 -17.86 -13.22
N SER A 47 6.24 -17.80 -13.40
CA SER A 47 7.12 -17.06 -12.48
C SER A 47 6.98 -15.56 -12.72
N THR A 48 6.01 -14.93 -12.07
CA THR A 48 5.98 -13.48 -11.89
C THR A 48 7.11 -13.10 -10.95
N GLU A 49 8.24 -12.66 -11.50
CA GLU A 49 9.26 -11.96 -10.72
C GLU A 49 8.71 -10.58 -10.35
N GLU A 50 8.06 -10.50 -9.19
CA GLU A 50 7.69 -9.22 -8.60
C GLU A 50 8.98 -8.52 -8.15
N ALA A 51 9.41 -7.51 -8.90
CA ALA A 51 10.47 -6.61 -8.49
C ALA A 51 9.98 -5.82 -7.27
N GLN A 52 10.26 -6.33 -6.08
CA GLN A 52 9.92 -5.69 -4.82
C GLN A 52 10.82 -4.45 -4.64
N ALA A 53 10.36 -3.29 -5.11
CA ALA A 53 11.00 -2.00 -4.82
C ALA A 53 10.72 -1.63 -3.35
N GLY A 54 11.47 -2.25 -2.43
CA GLY A 54 11.39 -1.92 -1.02
C GLY A 54 12.01 -0.56 -0.75
N ASP A 55 11.18 0.43 -0.42
CA ASP A 55 11.67 1.68 0.16
C ASP A 55 12.00 1.43 1.65
N PRO A 56 13.28 1.47 2.05
CA PRO A 56 13.67 1.27 3.45
C PRO A 56 13.07 2.32 4.40
N TYR A 57 12.63 3.47 3.87
CA TYR A 57 11.98 4.51 4.65
C TYR A 57 10.46 4.35 4.71
N ALA A 58 9.84 3.50 3.88
CA ALA A 58 8.39 3.29 3.86
C ALA A 58 7.86 2.85 5.23
N VAL A 59 8.61 2.01 5.96
CA VAL A 59 8.22 1.58 7.32
C VAL A 59 8.16 2.77 8.30
N THR A 60 9.08 3.72 8.19
CA THR A 60 9.10 4.92 9.04
C THR A 60 7.98 5.88 8.67
N GLN A 61 7.66 6.00 7.38
CA GLN A 61 6.55 6.81 6.90
C GLN A 61 5.21 6.23 7.36
N VAL A 62 5.02 4.91 7.23
CA VAL A 62 3.85 4.20 7.74
C VAL A 62 3.73 4.39 9.26
N TRP A 63 4.81 4.25 10.02
CA TRP A 63 4.77 4.46 11.46
C TRP A 63 4.42 5.89 11.84
N ASN A 64 5.05 6.89 11.21
CA ASN A 64 4.76 8.31 11.43
C ASN A 64 3.30 8.65 11.07
N HIS A 65 2.81 8.09 9.96
CA HIS A 65 1.43 8.27 9.53
C HIS A 65 0.45 7.68 10.55
N ASN A 66 0.65 6.43 10.98
CA ASN A 66 -0.18 5.80 12.01
C ASN A 66 -0.13 6.53 13.36
N PHE A 67 1.05 7.05 13.75
CA PHE A 67 1.19 7.88 14.94
C PHE A 67 0.33 9.14 14.82
N ALA A 68 0.43 9.85 13.69
CA ALA A 68 -0.27 11.10 13.46
C ALA A 68 -1.80 10.93 13.41
N GLN A 69 -2.30 9.78 12.92
CA GLN A 69 -3.73 9.47 12.88
C GLN A 69 -4.33 9.15 14.25
N THR A 70 -3.54 8.58 15.17
CA THR A 70 -4.05 8.06 16.46
C THR A 70 -3.76 8.95 17.65
N ARG A 71 -2.84 9.92 17.52
CA ARG A 71 -2.40 10.79 18.61
C ARG A 71 -2.61 12.25 18.28
N ALA A 72 -2.84 13.06 19.32
CA ALA A 72 -2.87 14.51 19.18
C ALA A 72 -1.53 15.06 18.68
N TRP A 73 -1.58 16.14 17.89
CA TRP A 73 -0.38 16.85 17.42
C TRP A 73 0.25 17.74 18.48
N HIS A 74 -0.51 18.06 19.52
CA HIS A 74 -0.12 18.92 20.62
C HIS A 74 0.12 18.14 21.91
N GLY A 75 0.87 18.76 22.83
CA GLY A 75 0.98 18.34 24.22
C GLY A 75 -0.13 18.93 25.10
N ASN A 76 0.11 18.94 26.41
CA ASN A 76 -0.87 19.36 27.41
C ASN A 76 -0.82 20.86 27.75
N TYR A 77 0.13 21.63 27.20
CA TYR A 77 0.29 23.05 27.50
C TYR A 77 -0.28 23.91 26.40
N TYR A 78 -0.84 25.07 26.76
CA TYR A 78 -1.32 26.05 25.81
C TYR A 78 -0.36 27.23 25.65
N TYR A 79 -0.43 27.91 24.51
CA TYR A 79 0.31 29.13 24.27
C TYR A 79 -0.44 30.32 24.88
N ALA A 80 0.22 31.03 25.80
CA ALA A 80 -0.42 32.04 26.66
C ALA A 80 -1.26 33.11 25.90
N PRO A 81 -0.81 33.64 24.74
CA PRO A 81 -1.59 34.63 23.98
C PRO A 81 -2.95 34.14 23.47
N TYR A 82 -3.12 32.84 23.22
CA TYR A 82 -4.33 32.30 22.60
C TYR A 82 -5.12 31.36 23.52
N GLY A 83 -4.57 30.98 24.68
CA GLY A 83 -5.22 30.01 25.58
C GLY A 83 -5.39 28.62 24.97
N GLN A 84 -4.70 28.35 23.85
CA GLN A 84 -4.75 27.10 23.09
C GLN A 84 -3.35 26.66 22.67
N PRO A 85 -3.07 25.35 22.57
CA PRO A 85 -1.90 24.84 21.90
C PRO A 85 -1.78 25.42 20.49
N THR A 86 -0.58 25.86 20.14
CA THR A 86 -0.30 26.54 18.86
C THR A 86 0.63 25.68 18.01
N ALA A 87 0.26 25.48 16.75
CA ALA A 87 1.08 24.76 15.79
C ALA A 87 2.15 25.69 15.20
N LEU A 88 3.42 25.33 15.36
CA LEU A 88 4.53 25.90 14.61
C LEU A 88 4.73 25.08 13.34
N VAL A 89 4.35 25.67 12.21
CA VAL A 89 4.49 25.02 10.91
C VAL A 89 5.95 25.08 10.48
N VAL A 90 6.54 23.91 10.23
CA VAL A 90 7.90 23.77 9.72
C VAL A 90 7.91 23.20 8.30
N PRO A 91 9.01 23.35 7.56
CA PRO A 91 9.15 22.75 6.23
C PRO A 91 8.85 21.24 6.24
N PRO A 92 8.31 20.68 5.16
CA PRO A 92 7.97 19.25 5.07
C PRO A 92 9.20 18.33 5.22
N THR A 93 10.40 18.87 4.97
CA THR A 93 11.69 18.19 5.11
C THR A 93 12.22 18.09 6.54
N ALA A 94 11.59 18.76 7.52
CA ALA A 94 12.05 18.73 8.91
C ALA A 94 11.56 17.46 9.62
N HIS A 95 12.47 16.59 10.09
CA HIS A 95 12.10 15.30 10.71
C HIS A 95 12.18 15.29 12.24
N LEU A 96 12.98 16.17 12.83
CA LEU A 96 13.27 16.21 14.26
C LEU A 96 13.00 17.60 14.81
N ARG A 97 12.50 17.66 16.04
CA ARG A 97 12.49 18.84 16.88
C ARG A 97 13.44 18.64 18.04
N GLN A 98 14.00 19.73 18.52
CA GLN A 98 14.81 19.77 19.72
C GLN A 98 14.04 20.48 20.83
N THR A 99 13.89 19.82 21.97
CA THR A 99 13.32 20.42 23.18
C THR A 99 14.48 20.78 24.10
N TYR A 100 14.58 22.06 24.45
CA TYR A 100 15.62 22.55 25.37
C TYR A 100 15.11 22.52 26.81
N SER A 101 16.02 22.22 27.75
CA SER A 101 15.76 22.24 29.19
C SER A 101 16.59 23.30 29.89
N TRP A 102 16.00 23.94 30.91
CA TRP A 102 16.70 24.90 31.78
C TRP A 102 17.48 24.23 32.92
N GLY A 103 17.37 22.91 33.07
CA GLY A 103 18.16 22.11 34.01
C GLY A 103 19.44 21.53 33.39
N VAL A 104 20.16 20.73 34.17
CA VAL A 104 21.40 20.10 33.72
C VAL A 104 21.11 18.96 32.73
N SER A 105 21.60 19.11 31.50
CA SER A 105 21.73 18.05 30.48
C SER A 105 20.46 17.25 30.15
N GLN A 106 19.33 17.93 29.93
CA GLN A 106 18.05 17.28 29.54
C GLN A 106 17.51 17.74 28.17
N ASN A 107 18.41 18.16 27.26
CA ASN A 107 18.00 18.46 25.89
C ASN A 107 17.68 17.15 25.17
N THR A 108 16.47 17.04 24.63
CA THR A 108 15.98 15.83 23.96
C THR A 108 15.57 16.13 22.54
N ASN A 109 15.88 15.22 21.63
CA ASN A 109 15.39 15.26 20.26
C ASN A 109 14.20 14.32 20.09
N HIS A 110 13.13 14.84 19.50
CA HIS A 110 11.92 14.08 19.23
C HIS A 110 11.57 14.16 17.74
N PRO A 111 11.10 13.07 17.12
CA PRO A 111 10.58 13.12 15.76
C PRO A 111 9.30 13.94 15.65
N ILE A 112 9.13 14.60 14.51
CA ILE A 112 7.92 15.36 14.15
C ILE A 112 7.00 14.44 13.34
N TYR A 113 5.99 13.88 14.00
CA TYR A 113 5.09 12.90 13.38
C TYR A 113 4.08 13.53 12.44
N HIS A 114 3.38 14.56 12.92
CA HIS A 114 2.25 15.14 12.22
C HIS A 114 2.69 15.92 10.98
N GLN A 115 2.04 15.63 9.85
CA GLN A 115 2.20 16.35 8.60
C GLN A 115 0.81 16.63 8.05
N TYR A 116 0.53 17.90 7.76
CA TYR A 116 -0.77 18.32 7.25
C TYR A 116 -0.67 18.82 5.80
N GLY A 117 -1.70 18.49 5.01
CA GLY A 117 -1.86 18.99 3.66
C GLY A 117 -2.31 20.45 3.63
N ARG A 118 -2.41 21.02 2.42
CA ARG A 118 -2.91 22.39 2.19
C ARG A 118 -4.31 22.63 2.75
N SER A 119 -5.16 21.60 2.75
CA SER A 119 -6.53 21.62 3.26
C SER A 119 -6.61 21.08 4.70
N ALA A 120 -5.71 21.51 5.58
CA ALA A 120 -5.79 21.19 6.99
C ALA A 120 -7.00 21.89 7.62
N SER A 121 -8.17 21.24 7.55
CA SER A 121 -9.46 21.78 7.97
C SER A 121 -9.77 21.56 9.45
N THR A 122 -8.82 21.04 10.24
CA THR A 122 -9.00 20.80 11.68
C THR A 122 -8.21 21.84 12.47
N PRO A 123 -8.69 23.08 12.62
CA PRO A 123 -8.08 24.03 13.53
C PRO A 123 -8.75 23.84 14.89
N GLY A 124 -8.02 23.24 15.80
CA GLY A 124 -8.47 23.18 17.18
C GLY A 124 -7.74 22.09 17.93
N ALA A 125 -6.97 22.51 18.92
CA ALA A 125 -6.71 21.64 20.03
C ALA A 125 -8.03 21.32 20.76
N ALA A 126 -8.01 20.36 21.68
CA ALA A 126 -9.16 20.02 22.52
C ALA A 126 -9.85 21.25 23.17
N ALA A 127 -11.07 21.05 23.69
CA ALA A 127 -11.87 22.14 24.26
C ALA A 127 -11.08 23.02 25.27
N PRO A 128 -11.34 24.35 25.33
CA PRO A 128 -10.72 25.25 26.30
C PRO A 128 -10.80 24.72 27.74
N GLY A 129 -9.76 24.95 28.55
CA GLY A 129 -9.69 24.48 29.94
C GLY A 129 -9.17 23.05 30.11
N ARG A 130 -8.86 22.34 29.02
CA ARG A 130 -8.20 21.02 29.06
C ARG A 130 -6.68 21.09 29.11
N PHE A 131 -6.12 22.29 28.89
CA PHE A 131 -4.68 22.54 28.80
C PHE A 131 -4.16 23.33 29.98
N GLN A 132 -2.89 23.12 30.30
CA GLN A 132 -2.18 23.77 31.38
C GLN A 132 -1.51 25.07 30.89
N PRO A 133 -1.52 26.14 31.70
CA PRO A 133 -0.67 27.30 31.45
C PRO A 133 0.80 26.91 31.48
N THR A 134 1.63 27.70 30.81
CA THR A 134 3.08 27.67 31.06
C THR A 134 3.33 27.98 32.54
N PRO A 135 4.04 27.11 33.28
CA PRO A 135 4.39 27.37 34.67
C PRO A 135 5.25 28.63 34.80
N ASN A 136 5.20 29.30 35.96
CA ASN A 136 6.05 30.47 36.24
C ASN A 136 7.55 30.15 36.08
N TRP A 137 7.94 28.92 36.40
CA TRP A 137 9.30 28.41 36.25
C TRP A 137 9.27 27.18 35.33
N PRO A 138 9.37 27.35 34.00
CA PRO A 138 9.35 26.24 33.07
C PRO A 138 10.69 25.47 33.12
N SER A 139 10.60 24.14 33.09
CA SER A 139 11.73 23.22 32.99
C SER A 139 12.15 22.93 31.54
N HIS A 140 11.21 23.04 30.59
CA HIS A 140 11.43 22.73 29.16
C HIS A 140 10.65 23.65 28.21
N THR A 141 11.13 23.78 26.98
CA THR A 141 10.46 24.57 25.93
C THR A 141 9.09 24.04 25.51
N ASP A 142 8.80 22.75 25.73
CA ASP A 142 7.49 22.16 25.41
C ASP A 142 6.35 22.69 26.32
N GLN A 143 6.69 23.36 27.43
CA GLN A 143 5.72 23.96 28.36
C GLN A 143 5.18 25.32 27.88
N PHE A 144 5.72 25.88 26.80
CA PHE A 144 5.18 27.09 26.16
C PHE A 144 3.96 26.80 25.28
N GLY A 145 3.58 25.54 25.08
CA GLY A 145 2.39 25.16 24.32
C GLY A 145 2.50 25.40 22.82
N VAL A 146 3.72 25.52 22.30
CA VAL A 146 4.03 25.62 20.86
C VAL A 146 4.58 24.28 20.38
N TYR A 147 3.91 23.65 19.41
CA TYR A 147 4.24 22.30 18.93
C TYR A 147 4.50 22.28 17.44
N TYR A 148 5.55 21.55 17.05
CA TYR A 148 6.02 21.47 15.68
C TYR A 148 5.12 20.58 14.82
N VAL A 149 4.73 21.07 13.65
CA VAL A 149 3.97 20.31 12.67
C VAL A 149 4.53 20.56 11.27
N ARG A 150 4.67 19.51 10.46
CA ARG A 150 5.17 19.63 9.10
C ARG A 150 4.10 20.16 8.16
N GLY A 151 4.50 21.11 7.32
CA GLY A 151 3.68 21.63 6.23
C GLY A 151 3.48 20.63 5.08
N PRO A 152 2.64 21.00 4.10
CA PRO A 152 2.48 20.24 2.87
C PRO A 152 3.77 20.23 2.04
N TRP A 153 3.95 19.17 1.25
CA TRP A 153 4.95 19.10 0.19
C TRP A 153 4.58 20.00 -0.99
#